data_AF-A0A6G0JMP1-F1
#
_entry.id   AF-A0A6G0JMP1-F1
#
_cell.length_a   1.000
_cell.length_b   1.000
_cell.length_c   1.000
_cell.angle_alpha   90.00
_cell.angle_beta   90.00
_cell.angle_gamma   90.00
#
_symmetry.space_group_name_H-M   'P 1'
#
loop_
_entity.id
_entity.type
_entity.pdbx_description
1 polymer ?
#
loop_
_entity_poly.entity_id
_entity_poly.type
_entity_poly.pdbx_seq_one_letter_code
_entity_poly.pdbx_strand_id
1 'polypeptide(L)'
;MFTPLQGPTFASNTRAVCIGSGRFMRAVLVPVFRALDSGVVVAQTRGTSFASACAAAKGKYEVDTINAGGRVDTTVLELEAVGSLGVPEGRAAFLELPAKLPQLKYVGFGVTEAGLQSNTQVIKDLAEFLQRAFQAIPDNELSIINTDNFPNNGDHIKQLVLELDWVKAADAAAFRAYLDSKVHFHNTMVDRITNHRAGDSLVPLTEPLPAKVIAIEDVRGALDADSLNNVPGVHVRTDKSEIAKDYLLKFSLGNAVNSAMVYLLALSRQRTANQFVNFPIISEYLDVLFEKDILPALVAGDVAETEARKFYAEWLVRMKHPHFGLDNFWVSQNALLRVYVRLLNSVNINIANDKTYYPSKFMAFATAAALRYLTPWQADSKRDNPTIFVGQMDLIKNGAPIFSLTEKTWSYDTGLTANLSTGKYEFDDGENGRVSRLLWRASQQVLEASKSSSYDFPKSSRAESSSEVSSGVGVAVASVLSSVKGFDLTNDAFASF
;
A
#
# COMPACT_ATOMS: atom_id res chain seq x y z
N MET A 1 29.03 17.18 0.01
CA MET A 1 30.04 16.18 -0.41
C MET A 1 29.57 14.84 0.15
N PHE A 2 29.60 13.76 -0.62
CA PHE A 2 29.19 12.44 -0.12
C PHE A 2 30.19 11.93 0.92
N THR A 3 29.68 11.39 2.01
CA THR A 3 30.43 10.81 3.12
C THR A 3 30.00 9.35 3.29
N PRO A 4 30.94 8.39 3.43
CA PRO A 4 30.58 7.03 3.83
C PRO A 4 29.79 7.05 5.14
N LEU A 5 28.86 6.11 5.35
CA LEU A 5 28.05 6.11 6.59
C LEU A 5 28.92 6.01 7.87
N GLN A 6 30.06 5.34 7.77
CA GLN A 6 31.06 5.21 8.83
C GLN A 6 31.91 6.47 9.05
N GLY A 7 31.72 7.52 8.22
CA GLY A 7 32.49 8.75 8.29
C GLY A 7 32.38 9.45 9.64
N PRO A 8 33.40 10.23 10.03
CA PRO A 8 33.46 10.85 11.35
C PRO A 8 32.57 12.10 11.47
N THR A 9 32.28 12.78 10.36
CA THR A 9 31.61 14.08 10.35
C THR A 9 30.63 14.19 9.18
N PHE A 10 29.49 14.83 9.45
CA PHE A 10 28.50 15.22 8.45
C PHE A 10 28.43 16.75 8.36
N ALA A 11 27.82 17.26 7.30
CA ALA A 11 27.56 18.69 7.14
C ALA A 11 26.67 19.20 8.29
N SER A 12 26.79 20.48 8.61
CA SER A 12 25.98 21.06 9.68
C SER A 12 24.48 21.04 9.36
N ASN A 13 24.12 21.06 8.07
CA ASN A 13 22.73 21.00 7.61
C ASN A 13 22.20 19.56 7.42
N THR A 14 22.91 18.52 7.85
CA THR A 14 22.43 17.14 7.82
C THR A 14 21.40 16.90 8.92
N ARG A 15 20.12 17.08 8.58
CA ARG A 15 19.03 17.08 9.56
C ARG A 15 18.03 15.94 9.36
N ALA A 16 18.24 15.09 8.35
CA ALA A 16 17.32 14.02 7.98
C ALA A 16 18.00 12.66 7.86
N VAL A 17 17.41 11.64 8.48
CA VAL A 17 17.79 10.23 8.36
C VAL A 17 16.57 9.43 7.90
N CYS A 18 16.71 8.58 6.88
CA CYS A 18 15.62 7.76 6.38
C CYS A 18 15.90 6.27 6.64
N ILE A 19 14.93 5.58 7.27
CA ILE A 19 14.89 4.13 7.40
C ILE A 19 14.01 3.58 6.28
N GLY A 20 14.64 2.88 5.34
CA GLY A 20 14.03 2.41 4.11
C GLY A 20 14.54 3.15 2.88
N SER A 21 14.72 2.42 1.78
CA SER A 21 15.21 2.94 0.49
C SER A 21 14.24 2.68 -0.66
N GLY A 22 12.95 2.51 -0.33
CA GLY A 22 11.89 2.26 -1.29
C GLY A 22 11.74 3.37 -2.33
N ARG A 23 11.04 3.06 -3.43
CA ARG A 23 10.81 3.99 -4.55
C ARG A 23 10.12 5.28 -4.11
N PHE A 24 9.08 5.17 -3.27
CA PHE A 24 8.34 6.32 -2.78
C PHE A 24 9.21 7.23 -1.90
N MET A 25 9.93 6.66 -0.92
CA MET A 25 10.90 7.38 -0.08
C MET A 25 11.86 8.22 -0.94
N ARG A 26 12.45 7.59 -1.96
CA ARG A 26 13.45 8.22 -2.84
C ARG A 26 12.85 9.21 -3.85
N ALA A 27 11.63 9.00 -4.30
CA ALA A 27 10.98 9.88 -5.27
C ALA A 27 10.14 11.00 -4.64
N VAL A 28 9.90 10.95 -3.33
CA VAL A 28 9.05 11.91 -2.61
C VAL A 28 9.76 12.47 -1.39
N LEU A 29 9.93 11.69 -0.32
CA LEU A 29 10.35 12.25 0.97
C LEU A 29 11.81 12.75 0.96
N VAL A 30 12.73 12.07 0.26
CA VAL A 30 14.10 12.57 0.10
C VAL A 30 14.12 13.92 -0.63
N PRO A 31 13.47 14.10 -1.81
CA PRO A 31 13.31 15.41 -2.44
C PRO A 31 12.73 16.48 -1.51
N VAL A 32 11.74 16.15 -0.69
CA VAL A 32 11.15 17.10 0.28
C VAL A 32 12.22 17.59 1.25
N PHE A 33 12.99 16.69 1.88
CA PHE A 33 14.06 17.10 2.78
C PHE A 33 15.15 17.91 2.08
N ARG A 34 15.50 17.57 0.83
CA ARG A 34 16.45 18.36 0.03
C ARG A 34 15.94 19.76 -0.27
N ALA A 35 14.63 19.92 -0.52
CA ALA A 35 14.01 21.24 -0.73
C ALA A 35 14.04 22.12 0.53
N LEU A 36 14.14 21.52 1.72
CA LEU A 36 14.35 22.20 2.99
C LEU A 36 15.85 22.45 3.32
N ASP A 37 16.73 22.33 2.32
CA ASP A 37 18.19 22.41 2.47
C ASP A 37 18.77 21.43 3.51
N SER A 38 18.11 20.28 3.70
CA SER A 38 18.63 19.24 4.58
C SER A 38 19.60 18.33 3.82
N GLY A 39 20.75 18.04 4.42
CA GLY A 39 21.51 16.82 4.14
C GLY A 39 20.67 15.61 4.54
N VAL A 40 20.72 14.55 3.73
CA VAL A 40 19.89 13.34 3.90
C VAL A 40 20.76 12.10 3.92
N VAL A 41 20.59 11.29 4.96
CA VAL A 41 21.19 9.96 5.08
C VAL A 41 20.10 8.91 4.84
N VAL A 42 20.37 7.88 4.03
CA VAL A 42 19.41 6.79 3.76
C VAL A 42 19.99 5.45 4.20
N ALA A 43 19.22 4.69 4.99
CA ALA A 43 19.54 3.34 5.39
C ALA A 43 18.59 2.33 4.73
N GLN A 44 19.12 1.51 3.83
CA GLN A 44 18.40 0.38 3.25
C GLN A 44 18.13 -0.67 4.34
N THR A 45 16.89 -1.12 4.49
CA THR A 45 16.50 -2.00 5.61
C THR A 45 16.92 -3.46 5.41
N ARG A 46 17.02 -3.93 4.16
CA ARG A 46 17.40 -5.29 3.80
C ARG A 46 18.23 -5.31 2.53
N GLY A 47 19.24 -6.18 2.47
CA GLY A 47 20.17 -6.28 1.34
C GLY A 47 21.02 -5.02 1.15
N THR A 48 21.80 -4.94 0.08
CA THR A 48 22.79 -3.86 -0.12
C THR A 48 22.70 -3.19 -1.50
N SER A 49 21.80 -3.63 -2.37
CA SER A 49 21.78 -3.23 -3.79
C SER A 49 21.74 -1.71 -4.00
N PHE A 50 20.80 -1.00 -3.37
CA PHE A 50 20.70 0.44 -3.49
C PHE A 50 21.87 1.14 -2.82
N ALA A 51 22.23 0.73 -1.59
CA ALA A 51 23.33 1.34 -0.86
C ALA A 51 24.66 1.27 -1.62
N SER A 52 24.97 0.10 -2.18
CA SER A 52 26.17 -0.13 -3.00
C SER A 52 26.16 0.68 -4.29
N ALA A 53 25.03 0.69 -5.02
CA ALA A 53 24.93 1.46 -6.27
C ALA A 53 25.06 2.97 -6.03
N CYS A 54 24.37 3.49 -5.00
CA CYS A 54 24.42 4.90 -4.65
C CYS A 54 25.80 5.32 -4.13
N ALA A 55 26.48 4.47 -3.34
CA ALA A 55 27.85 4.73 -2.89
C ALA A 55 28.84 4.74 -4.07
N ALA A 56 28.70 3.81 -5.02
CA ALA A 56 29.51 3.80 -6.25
C ALA A 56 29.28 5.06 -7.10
N ALA A 57 28.05 5.58 -7.10
CA ALA A 57 27.68 6.85 -7.72
C ALA A 57 27.98 8.09 -6.84
N LYS A 58 28.78 7.95 -5.78
CA LYS A 58 29.18 9.04 -4.86
C LYS A 58 27.98 9.80 -4.27
N GLY A 59 27.00 9.04 -3.77
CA GLY A 59 25.79 9.58 -3.13
C GLY A 59 24.69 9.96 -4.11
N LYS A 60 24.87 9.76 -5.42
CA LYS A 60 23.88 10.13 -6.43
C LYS A 60 22.97 8.97 -6.78
N TYR A 61 21.70 9.28 -7.07
CA TYR A 61 20.78 8.34 -7.70
C TYR A 61 19.80 9.09 -8.60
N GLU A 62 19.22 8.36 -9.54
CA GLU A 62 18.28 8.91 -10.52
C GLU A 62 16.84 8.64 -10.10
N VAL A 63 15.94 9.54 -10.49
CA VAL A 63 14.48 9.38 -10.46
C VAL A 63 13.93 9.83 -11.81
N ASP A 64 13.20 8.94 -12.45
CA ASP A 64 12.53 9.21 -13.71
C ASP A 64 11.10 9.68 -13.48
N THR A 65 10.68 10.68 -14.25
CA THR A 65 9.28 11.11 -14.38
C THR A 65 8.85 10.92 -15.83
N ILE A 66 7.82 10.11 -16.06
CA ILE A 66 7.26 9.93 -17.40
C ILE A 66 6.01 10.80 -17.55
N ASN A 67 5.97 11.59 -18.62
CA ASN A 67 4.82 12.44 -18.92
C ASN A 67 3.78 11.71 -19.79
N ALA A 68 2.61 12.34 -19.96
CA ALA A 68 1.51 11.75 -20.73
C ALA A 68 1.85 11.46 -22.20
N GLY A 69 2.85 12.14 -22.78
CA GLY A 69 3.37 11.88 -24.12
C GLY A 69 4.45 10.80 -24.19
N GLY A 70 4.80 10.17 -23.06
CA GLY A 70 5.79 9.10 -22.99
C GLY A 70 7.24 9.55 -22.88
N ARG A 71 7.50 10.87 -22.89
CA ARG A 71 8.83 11.40 -22.63
C ARG A 71 9.16 11.20 -21.16
N VAL A 72 10.38 10.70 -20.92
CA VAL A 72 10.96 10.51 -19.59
C VAL A 72 11.95 11.63 -19.32
N ASP A 73 11.74 12.34 -18.21
CA ASP A 73 12.68 13.31 -17.67
C ASP A 73 13.35 12.72 -16.42
N THR A 74 14.68 12.66 -16.42
CA THR A 74 15.48 12.09 -15.32
C THR A 74 16.01 13.21 -14.43
N THR A 75 15.72 13.11 -13.13
CA THR A 75 16.28 13.98 -12.09
C THR A 75 17.37 13.22 -11.32
N VAL A 76 18.53 13.83 -11.14
CA VAL A 76 19.60 13.29 -10.28
C VAL A 76 19.47 13.92 -8.90
N LEU A 77 19.33 13.07 -7.88
CA LEU A 77 19.26 13.45 -6.48
C LEU A 77 20.55 13.05 -5.77
N GLU A 78 20.90 13.83 -4.76
CA GLU A 78 22.12 13.63 -3.96
C GLU A 78 21.77 13.31 -2.51
N LEU A 79 22.40 12.25 -2.01
CA LEU A 79 22.44 11.88 -0.60
C LEU A 79 23.77 12.29 -0.02
N GLU A 80 23.74 12.60 1.26
CA GLU A 80 24.96 12.84 2.00
C GLU A 80 25.66 11.54 2.37
N ALA A 81 24.88 10.54 2.80
CA ALA A 81 25.38 9.21 3.07
C ALA A 81 24.31 8.15 2.80
N VAL A 82 24.78 6.93 2.57
CA VAL A 82 23.93 5.76 2.38
C VAL A 82 24.54 4.55 3.06
N GLY A 83 23.71 3.68 3.60
CA GLY A 83 24.14 2.38 4.13
C GLY A 83 23.03 1.35 4.16
N SER A 84 23.30 0.21 4.78
CA SER A 84 22.34 -0.88 4.91
C SER A 84 22.29 -1.38 6.36
N LEU A 85 21.08 -1.52 6.88
CA LEU A 85 20.79 -2.18 8.16
C LEU A 85 20.84 -3.71 8.03
N GLY A 86 20.82 -4.23 6.81
CA GLY A 86 20.96 -5.67 6.54
C GLY A 86 22.40 -6.18 6.68
N VAL A 87 23.36 -5.31 7.00
CA VAL A 87 24.76 -5.62 7.23
C VAL A 87 25.14 -5.15 8.63
N PRO A 88 25.78 -5.98 9.49
CA PRO A 88 26.09 -5.62 10.88
C PRO A 88 26.84 -4.29 11.03
N GLU A 89 27.87 -4.06 10.21
CA GLU A 89 28.69 -2.86 10.24
C GLU A 89 27.90 -1.62 9.80
N GLY A 90 27.01 -1.78 8.81
CA GLY A 90 26.13 -0.71 8.35
C GLY A 90 25.08 -0.33 9.39
N ARG A 91 24.49 -1.33 10.06
CA ARG A 91 23.57 -1.12 11.19
C ARG A 91 24.28 -0.43 12.37
N ALA A 92 25.48 -0.88 12.72
CA ALA A 92 26.26 -0.27 13.79
C ALA A 92 26.53 1.22 13.50
N ALA A 93 26.99 1.54 12.29
CA ALA A 93 27.24 2.92 11.87
C ALA A 93 25.97 3.78 11.86
N PHE A 94 24.83 3.21 11.45
CA PHE A 94 23.54 3.87 11.49
C PHE A 94 23.13 4.27 12.93
N LEU A 95 23.32 3.37 13.90
CA LEU A 95 22.99 3.62 15.31
C LEU A 95 23.92 4.64 15.99
N GLU A 96 25.02 5.02 15.37
CA GLU A 96 25.89 6.11 15.84
C GLU A 96 25.46 7.49 15.31
N LEU A 97 24.60 7.55 14.30
CA LEU A 97 24.22 8.81 13.66
C LEU A 97 23.68 9.87 14.62
N PRO A 98 22.84 9.57 15.64
CA PRO A 98 22.35 10.62 16.53
C PRO A 98 23.47 11.40 17.23
N ALA A 99 24.59 10.76 17.56
CA ALA A 99 25.76 11.43 18.15
C ALA A 99 26.56 12.25 17.12
N LYS A 100 26.44 11.92 15.83
CA LYS A 100 27.15 12.61 14.72
C LYS A 100 26.30 13.73 14.09
N LEU A 101 25.00 13.78 14.40
CA LEU A 101 24.02 14.69 13.81
C LEU A 101 23.36 15.55 14.89
N PRO A 102 24.06 16.54 15.47
CA PRO A 102 23.51 17.35 16.56
C PRO A 102 22.27 18.16 16.17
N GLN A 103 22.05 18.40 14.87
CA GLN A 103 20.87 19.10 14.34
C GLN A 103 19.80 18.16 13.76
N LEU A 104 19.90 16.85 14.02
CA LEU A 104 18.91 15.88 13.56
C LEU A 104 17.51 16.33 13.98
N LYS A 105 16.61 16.43 12.99
CA LYS A 105 15.22 16.85 13.17
C LYS A 105 14.25 15.86 12.56
N TYR A 106 14.58 15.28 11.40
CA TYR A 106 13.66 14.43 10.65
C TYR A 106 14.12 12.98 10.61
N VAL A 107 13.19 12.07 10.86
CA VAL A 107 13.36 10.64 10.58
C VAL A 107 12.30 10.21 9.57
N GLY A 108 12.70 9.95 8.33
CA GLY A 108 11.83 9.33 7.34
C GLY A 108 11.70 7.84 7.60
N PHE A 109 10.49 7.30 7.56
CA PHE A 109 10.24 5.86 7.74
C PHE A 109 9.40 5.32 6.57
N GLY A 110 9.84 4.24 5.93
CA GLY A 110 9.09 3.62 4.83
C GLY A 110 9.56 2.21 4.53
N VAL A 111 8.78 1.23 4.97
CA VAL A 111 9.23 -0.18 5.09
C VAL A 111 8.22 -1.18 4.51
N THR A 112 7.15 -0.70 3.88
CA THR A 112 5.95 -1.43 3.46
C THR A 112 5.16 -2.02 4.62
N GLU A 113 3.93 -2.44 4.36
CA GLU A 113 3.03 -3.03 5.35
C GLU A 113 3.65 -4.27 6.03
N ALA A 114 4.52 -5.01 5.34
CA ALA A 114 5.25 -6.15 5.91
C ALA A 114 6.25 -5.74 7.01
N GLY A 115 6.72 -4.49 7.01
CA GLY A 115 7.56 -3.94 8.06
C GLY A 115 6.77 -3.38 9.26
N LEU A 116 5.47 -3.16 9.11
CA LEU A 116 4.58 -2.56 10.12
C LEU A 116 3.93 -3.63 11.03
N GLN A 117 4.72 -4.62 11.44
CA GLN A 117 4.29 -5.70 12.32
C GLN A 117 5.10 -5.68 13.63
N SER A 118 4.48 -6.16 14.72
CA SER A 118 5.13 -6.24 16.04
C SER A 118 6.40 -7.09 15.99
N ASN A 119 7.42 -6.67 16.73
CA ASN A 119 8.69 -7.38 16.90
C ASN A 119 9.53 -7.59 15.62
N THR A 120 9.19 -6.94 14.50
CA THR A 120 10.04 -6.94 13.30
C THR A 120 11.37 -6.23 13.56
N GLN A 121 12.42 -6.63 12.83
CA GLN A 121 13.76 -6.06 13.01
C GLN A 121 13.78 -4.54 12.79
N VAL A 122 13.00 -4.04 11.83
CA VAL A 122 13.00 -2.60 11.51
C VAL A 122 12.35 -1.73 12.59
N ILE A 123 11.36 -2.26 13.32
CA ILE A 123 10.79 -1.60 14.50
C ILE A 123 11.81 -1.58 15.65
N LYS A 124 12.57 -2.66 15.83
CA LYS A 124 13.69 -2.68 16.79
C LYS A 124 14.76 -1.66 16.42
N ASP A 125 15.12 -1.58 15.15
CA ASP A 125 16.11 -0.61 14.64
C ASP A 125 15.65 0.83 14.88
N LEU A 126 14.37 1.14 14.65
CA LEU A 126 13.80 2.45 14.97
C LEU A 126 13.87 2.73 16.48
N ALA A 127 13.43 1.80 17.32
CA ALA A 127 13.43 1.98 18.77
C ALA A 127 14.86 2.18 19.33
N GLU A 128 15.82 1.38 18.86
CA GLU A 128 17.23 1.52 19.23
C GLU A 128 17.81 2.85 18.73
N PHE A 129 17.48 3.28 17.51
CA PHE A 129 17.91 4.58 17.00
C PHE A 129 17.38 5.74 17.86
N LEU A 130 16.10 5.70 18.25
CA LEU A 130 15.50 6.69 19.13
C LEU A 130 16.12 6.66 20.54
N GLN A 131 16.48 5.48 21.06
CA GLN A 131 17.21 5.34 22.32
C GLN A 131 18.61 5.97 22.23
N ARG A 132 19.30 5.84 21.09
CA ARG A 132 20.57 6.51 20.84
C ARG A 132 20.41 8.03 20.73
N ALA A 133 19.31 8.49 20.13
CA ALA A 133 18.98 9.91 20.11
C ALA A 133 18.68 10.46 21.51
N PHE A 134 17.90 9.76 22.33
CA PHE A 134 17.67 10.12 23.72
C PHE A 134 18.98 10.26 24.52
N GLN A 135 19.99 9.43 24.24
CA GLN A 135 21.29 9.51 24.91
C GLN A 135 22.18 10.64 24.41
N ALA A 136 22.15 10.93 23.10
CA ALA A 136 23.11 11.84 22.48
C ALA A 136 22.59 13.27 22.26
N ILE A 137 21.29 13.40 21.97
CA ILE A 137 20.60 14.66 21.62
C ILE A 137 19.23 14.75 22.31
N PRO A 138 19.13 14.55 23.65
CA PRO A 138 17.86 14.47 24.38
C PRO A 138 16.96 15.72 24.24
N ASP A 139 17.55 16.87 23.93
CA ASP A 139 16.84 18.15 23.86
C ASP A 139 16.18 18.41 22.50
N ASN A 140 16.61 17.70 21.44
CA ASN A 140 16.07 17.86 20.10
C ASN A 140 14.62 17.35 20.02
N GLU A 141 13.78 18.06 19.28
CA GLU A 141 12.48 17.55 18.85
C GLU A 141 12.65 16.80 17.52
N LEU A 142 12.24 15.53 17.52
CA LEU A 142 12.35 14.65 16.36
C LEU A 142 10.98 14.42 15.73
N SER A 143 10.87 14.70 14.44
CA SER A 143 9.70 14.41 13.62
C SER A 143 9.90 13.12 12.84
N ILE A 144 9.13 12.10 13.18
CA ILE A 144 9.08 10.82 12.48
C ILE A 144 7.99 10.91 11.41
N ILE A 145 8.38 10.88 10.14
CA ILE A 145 7.49 11.02 8.99
C ILE A 145 7.41 9.66 8.29
N ASN A 146 6.29 8.96 8.50
CA ASN A 146 6.04 7.68 7.86
C ASN A 146 5.57 7.89 6.41
N THR A 147 5.94 7.00 5.50
CA THR A 147 5.57 7.05 4.06
C THR A 147 4.90 5.76 3.59
N ASP A 148 4.59 4.85 4.51
CA ASP A 148 3.83 3.65 4.22
C ASP A 148 2.35 3.98 4.04
N ASN A 149 1.73 3.37 3.03
CA ASN A 149 0.32 3.57 2.67
C ASN A 149 -0.62 2.79 3.63
N PHE A 150 -0.53 3.13 4.91
CA PHE A 150 -1.26 2.52 6.02
C PHE A 150 -2.00 3.61 6.81
N PRO A 151 -3.27 3.41 7.21
CA PRO A 151 -4.00 4.41 8.02
C PRO A 151 -3.34 4.64 9.38
N ASN A 152 -3.29 5.88 9.85
CA ASN A 152 -2.69 6.25 11.15
C ASN A 152 -1.26 5.67 11.33
N ASN A 153 -0.47 5.73 10.26
CA ASN A 153 0.85 5.09 10.19
C ASN A 153 1.87 5.62 11.21
N GLY A 154 1.72 6.85 11.70
CA GLY A 154 2.56 7.44 12.76
C GLY A 154 2.20 6.86 14.13
N ASP A 155 0.91 6.87 14.48
CA ASP A 155 0.42 6.28 15.72
C ASP A 155 0.73 4.78 15.79
N HIS A 156 0.56 4.08 14.66
CA HIS A 156 0.83 2.64 14.57
C HIS A 156 2.30 2.33 14.86
N ILE A 157 3.26 3.04 14.27
CA ILE A 157 4.68 2.77 14.57
C ILE A 157 5.07 3.17 16.01
N LYS A 158 4.44 4.21 16.59
CA LYS A 158 4.62 4.55 18.01
C LYS A 158 4.15 3.39 18.89
N GLN A 159 2.98 2.83 18.60
CA GLN A 159 2.45 1.66 19.30
C GLN A 159 3.42 0.47 19.20
N LEU A 160 3.87 0.12 18.00
CA LEU A 160 4.78 -1.01 17.80
C LEU A 160 6.12 -0.85 18.55
N VAL A 161 6.66 0.37 18.64
CA VAL A 161 7.85 0.67 19.45
C VAL A 161 7.57 0.47 20.94
N LEU A 162 6.43 0.96 21.43
CA LEU A 162 6.04 0.82 22.84
C LEU A 162 5.72 -0.63 23.24
N GLU A 163 5.37 -1.49 22.29
CA GLU A 163 5.10 -2.92 22.51
C GLU A 163 6.37 -3.76 22.75
N LEU A 164 7.56 -3.25 22.42
CA LEU A 164 8.82 -3.97 22.61
C LEU A 164 9.10 -4.21 24.10
N ASP A 165 9.51 -5.44 24.46
CA ASP A 165 9.66 -5.87 25.86
C ASP A 165 10.60 -4.97 26.68
N TRP A 166 11.74 -4.57 26.11
CA TRP A 166 12.68 -3.69 26.79
C TRP A 166 12.14 -2.26 26.94
N VAL A 167 11.27 -1.78 26.04
CA VAL A 167 10.62 -0.47 26.16
C VAL A 167 9.52 -0.50 27.22
N LYS A 168 8.89 -1.65 27.45
CA LYS A 168 7.90 -1.87 28.53
C LYS A 168 8.52 -2.03 29.91
N ALA A 169 9.81 -2.36 30.00
CA ALA A 169 10.50 -2.53 31.28
C ALA A 169 10.47 -1.25 32.15
N ALA A 170 10.60 -1.41 33.46
CA ALA A 170 10.47 -0.30 34.41
C ALA A 170 11.60 0.74 34.26
N ASP A 171 12.81 0.28 33.96
CA ASP A 171 14.02 1.07 33.71
C ASP A 171 13.93 1.94 32.44
N ALA A 172 13.08 1.58 31.48
CA ALA A 172 12.82 2.37 30.27
C ALA A 172 11.85 3.55 30.49
N ALA A 173 11.46 3.87 31.74
CA ALA A 173 10.50 4.95 32.02
C ALA A 173 10.94 6.32 31.48
N ALA A 174 12.21 6.69 31.63
CA ALA A 174 12.73 7.96 31.12
C ALA A 174 12.70 8.02 29.58
N PHE A 175 13.04 6.90 28.93
CA PHE A 175 12.97 6.80 27.47
C PHE A 175 11.53 6.93 26.96
N ARG A 176 10.56 6.28 27.60
CA ARG A 176 9.13 6.45 27.26
C ARG A 176 8.66 7.90 27.41
N ALA A 177 9.10 8.60 28.46
CA ALA A 177 8.79 10.02 28.64
C ALA A 177 9.41 10.89 27.54
N TYR A 178 10.63 10.58 27.10
CA TYR A 178 11.26 11.21 25.94
C TYR A 178 10.45 10.97 24.65
N LEU A 179 10.03 9.72 24.39
CA LEU A 179 9.20 9.40 23.22
C LEU A 179 7.87 10.17 23.19
N ASP A 180 7.31 10.53 24.34
CA ASP A 180 6.04 11.25 24.41
C ASP A 180 6.16 12.77 24.29
N SER A 181 7.29 13.32 24.78
CA SER A 181 7.52 14.76 24.90
C SER A 181 8.43 15.35 23.81
N LYS A 182 9.32 14.56 23.20
CA LYS A 182 10.33 15.02 22.25
C LYS A 182 10.24 14.36 20.87
N VAL A 183 9.48 13.28 20.75
CA VAL A 183 9.34 12.55 19.48
C VAL A 183 7.91 12.66 18.96
N HIS A 184 7.77 13.22 17.77
CA HIS A 184 6.51 13.46 17.09
C HIS A 184 6.34 12.42 15.99
N PHE A 185 5.46 11.45 16.22
CA PHE A 185 5.11 10.43 15.24
C PHE A 185 3.97 10.95 14.37
N HIS A 186 4.32 11.51 13.21
CA HIS A 186 3.35 12.16 12.34
C HIS A 186 2.60 11.11 11.51
N ASN A 187 1.28 11.14 11.59
CA ASN A 187 0.40 10.45 10.67
C ASN A 187 0.46 11.12 9.30
N THR A 188 0.57 10.33 8.23
CA THR A 188 0.66 10.86 6.88
C THR A 188 -0.31 10.18 5.92
N MET A 189 -0.77 10.94 4.94
CA MET A 189 -1.36 10.42 3.71
C MET A 189 -0.33 10.58 2.59
N VAL A 190 -0.12 9.54 1.78
CA VAL A 190 0.84 9.54 0.69
C VAL A 190 0.18 9.17 -0.63
N ASP A 191 0.50 9.88 -1.72
CA ASP A 191 -0.05 9.61 -3.04
C ASP A 191 0.91 9.97 -4.18
N ARG A 192 1.58 8.95 -4.71
CA ARG A 192 2.31 9.02 -5.98
C ARG A 192 2.46 7.61 -6.51
N ILE A 193 2.08 7.41 -7.77
CA ILE A 193 2.28 6.13 -8.43
C ILE A 193 3.77 6.03 -8.76
N THR A 194 4.40 4.98 -8.23
CA THR A 194 5.82 4.69 -8.47
C THR A 194 5.99 3.30 -9.08
N ASN A 195 6.68 3.24 -10.21
CA ASN A 195 7.26 2.06 -10.81
C ASN A 195 8.80 2.14 -10.82
N HIS A 196 9.48 1.38 -11.67
CA HIS A 196 10.91 1.44 -11.88
C HIS A 196 11.25 1.52 -13.37
N ARG A 197 12.46 2.00 -13.68
CA ARG A 197 12.97 2.05 -15.04
C ARG A 197 13.03 0.65 -15.64
N ALA A 198 12.62 0.50 -16.89
CA ALA A 198 12.72 -0.78 -17.59
C ALA A 198 14.17 -1.25 -17.61
N GLY A 199 14.43 -2.46 -17.11
CA GLY A 199 15.77 -3.05 -17.02
C GLY A 199 16.60 -2.58 -15.82
N ASP A 200 16.12 -1.62 -15.02
CA ASP A 200 16.82 -1.13 -13.83
C ASP A 200 15.84 -0.84 -12.68
N SER A 201 15.73 -1.79 -11.75
CA SER A 201 14.85 -1.68 -10.58
C SER A 201 15.33 -0.66 -9.54
N LEU A 202 16.57 -0.17 -9.64
CA LEU A 202 17.12 0.80 -8.70
C LEU A 202 16.70 2.23 -9.02
N VAL A 203 16.31 2.53 -10.27
CA VAL A 203 15.82 3.87 -10.64
C VAL A 203 14.30 3.91 -10.51
N PRO A 204 13.72 4.69 -9.57
CA PRO A 204 12.28 4.89 -9.49
C PRO A 204 11.79 5.58 -10.76
N LEU A 205 10.70 5.07 -11.32
CA LEU A 205 9.95 5.71 -12.39
C LEU A 205 8.63 6.19 -11.80
N THR A 206 8.22 7.42 -12.08
CA THR A 206 7.04 8.02 -11.46
C THR A 206 6.18 8.73 -12.48
N GLU A 207 4.89 8.87 -12.15
CA GLU A 207 4.02 9.83 -12.81
C GLU A 207 4.46 11.28 -12.48
N PRO A 208 3.96 12.28 -13.23
CA PRO A 208 4.10 13.69 -12.87
C PRO A 208 3.60 13.93 -11.45
N LEU A 209 4.20 14.91 -10.76
CA LEU A 209 3.90 15.18 -9.36
C LEU A 209 2.40 15.52 -9.19
N PRO A 210 1.63 14.75 -8.38
CA PRO A 210 0.24 15.07 -8.09
C PRO A 210 0.11 16.37 -7.28
N ALA A 211 -1.06 16.98 -7.28
CA ALA A 211 -1.33 18.20 -6.51
C ALA A 211 -1.12 18.01 -4.99
N LYS A 212 -1.30 16.78 -4.51
CA LYS A 212 -1.11 16.37 -3.12
C LYS A 212 -0.37 15.04 -3.12
N VAL A 213 0.94 15.08 -2.89
CA VAL A 213 1.83 13.91 -2.86
C VAL A 213 2.00 13.36 -1.45
N ILE A 214 1.99 14.25 -0.46
CA ILE A 214 2.03 13.89 0.95
C ILE A 214 1.26 14.94 1.76
N ALA A 215 0.39 14.47 2.65
CA ALA A 215 -0.18 15.27 3.72
C ALA A 215 0.36 14.77 5.06
N ILE A 216 0.77 15.68 5.94
CA ILE A 216 1.43 15.36 7.22
C ILE A 216 0.62 16.01 8.34
N GLU A 217 0.12 15.20 9.28
CA GLU A 217 -0.53 15.68 10.49
C GLU A 217 0.51 16.31 11.44
N ASP A 218 0.28 17.56 11.85
CA ASP A 218 1.10 18.27 12.83
C ASP A 218 0.26 19.18 13.75
N VAL A 219 -0.65 18.55 14.48
CA VAL A 219 -1.48 19.22 15.50
C VAL A 219 -0.70 19.84 16.66
N ARG A 220 0.58 19.47 16.83
CA ARG A 220 1.45 19.99 17.90
C ARG A 220 2.40 21.09 17.43
N GLY A 221 2.43 21.41 16.14
CA GLY A 221 3.30 22.45 15.57
C GLY A 221 4.80 22.14 15.66
N ALA A 222 5.19 20.87 15.55
CA ALA A 222 6.59 20.45 15.60
C ALA A 222 7.34 20.68 14.26
N LEU A 223 6.59 20.81 13.17
CA LEU A 223 7.11 21.04 11.84
C LEU A 223 7.15 22.53 11.49
N ASP A 224 8.07 22.88 10.60
CA ASP A 224 8.04 24.17 9.92
C ASP A 224 7.02 24.09 8.78
N ALA A 225 5.76 24.34 9.12
CA ALA A 225 4.64 24.21 8.19
C ALA A 225 4.77 25.13 6.97
N ASP A 226 5.28 26.36 7.17
CA ASP A 226 5.44 27.33 6.08
C ASP A 226 6.47 26.84 5.05
N SER A 227 7.64 26.40 5.50
CA SER A 227 8.66 25.86 4.60
C SER A 227 8.20 24.59 3.90
N LEU A 228 7.52 23.69 4.61
CA LEU A 228 7.01 22.44 4.04
C LEU A 228 5.90 22.69 3.01
N ASN A 229 4.94 23.56 3.30
CA ASN A 229 3.84 23.89 2.37
C ASN A 229 4.32 24.59 1.09
N ASN A 230 5.51 25.21 1.12
CA ASN A 230 6.14 25.75 -0.08
C ASN A 230 6.77 24.67 -0.99
N VAL A 231 6.94 23.44 -0.49
CA VAL A 231 7.40 22.31 -1.31
C VAL A 231 6.22 21.79 -2.13
N PRO A 232 6.30 21.73 -3.47
CA PRO A 232 5.20 21.27 -4.31
C PRO A 232 4.65 19.90 -3.88
N GLY A 233 3.33 19.82 -3.73
CA GLY A 233 2.62 18.59 -3.35
C GLY A 233 2.67 18.23 -1.87
N VAL A 234 3.40 18.97 -1.02
CA VAL A 234 3.47 18.74 0.43
C VAL A 234 2.44 19.61 1.13
N HIS A 235 1.70 19.01 2.07
CA HIS A 235 0.66 19.70 2.83
C HIS A 235 0.77 19.35 4.31
N VAL A 236 1.01 20.34 5.17
CA VAL A 236 0.96 20.16 6.63
C VAL A 236 -0.46 20.47 7.11
N ARG A 237 -1.05 19.54 7.85
CA ARG A 237 -2.38 19.64 8.45
C ARG A 237 -2.26 19.90 9.93
N THR A 238 -2.77 21.04 10.38
CA THR A 238 -2.71 21.43 11.80
C THR A 238 -4.00 21.09 12.54
N ASP A 239 -5.02 20.63 11.81
CA ASP A 239 -6.29 20.13 12.36
C ASP A 239 -6.48 18.65 11.96
N LYS A 240 -6.90 17.83 12.92
CA LYS A 240 -7.17 16.38 12.72
C LYS A 240 -8.25 16.13 11.67
N SER A 241 -9.22 17.02 11.55
CA SER A 241 -10.29 16.92 10.56
C SER A 241 -9.78 17.07 9.12
N GLU A 242 -8.69 17.80 8.90
CA GLU A 242 -8.12 17.96 7.56
C GLU A 242 -7.41 16.68 7.10
N ILE A 243 -6.58 16.07 7.96
CA ILE A 243 -5.89 14.81 7.61
C ILE A 243 -6.89 13.66 7.48
N ALA A 244 -8.00 13.68 8.24
CA ALA A 244 -9.07 12.70 8.09
C ALA A 244 -9.71 12.78 6.69
N LYS A 245 -9.93 13.99 6.16
CA LYS A 245 -10.43 14.18 4.77
C LYS A 245 -9.41 13.69 3.75
N ASP A 246 -8.12 13.95 3.96
CA ASP A 246 -7.04 13.42 3.12
C ASP A 246 -7.06 11.89 3.09
N TYR A 247 -7.29 11.23 4.23
CA TYR A 247 -7.46 9.78 4.32
C TYR A 247 -8.70 9.26 3.59
N LEU A 248 -9.83 9.94 3.70
CA LEU A 248 -11.04 9.56 2.98
C LEU A 248 -10.83 9.64 1.47
N LEU A 249 -10.27 10.74 0.96
CA LEU A 249 -9.95 10.91 -0.46
C LEU A 249 -8.95 9.85 -0.95
N LYS A 250 -7.90 9.56 -0.18
CA LYS A 250 -6.89 8.59 -0.63
C LYS A 250 -7.37 7.14 -0.52
N PHE A 251 -7.86 6.72 0.64
CA PHE A 251 -8.20 5.32 0.89
C PHE A 251 -9.57 4.93 0.36
N SER A 252 -10.59 5.77 0.60
CA SER A 252 -11.99 5.46 0.26
C SER A 252 -12.38 5.87 -1.15
N LEU A 253 -11.59 6.73 -1.81
CA LEU A 253 -11.77 7.08 -3.22
C LEU A 253 -10.65 6.53 -4.09
N GLY A 254 -9.45 7.14 -4.10
CA GLY A 254 -8.40 6.77 -5.05
C GLY A 254 -8.00 5.29 -4.97
N ASN A 255 -7.69 4.79 -3.78
CA ASN A 255 -7.31 3.40 -3.59
C ASN A 255 -8.49 2.43 -3.74
N ALA A 256 -9.71 2.85 -3.38
CA ALA A 256 -10.94 2.05 -3.51
C ALA A 256 -11.31 1.81 -4.97
N VAL A 257 -11.37 2.87 -5.77
CA VAL A 257 -11.63 2.79 -7.22
C VAL A 257 -10.53 1.97 -7.90
N ASN A 258 -9.27 2.15 -7.50
CA ASN A 258 -8.19 1.30 -7.99
C ASN A 258 -8.42 -0.17 -7.66
N SER A 259 -8.74 -0.51 -6.40
CA SER A 259 -9.04 -1.88 -5.99
C SER A 259 -10.21 -2.47 -6.78
N ALA A 260 -11.30 -1.72 -6.95
CA ALA A 260 -12.47 -2.14 -7.71
C ALA A 260 -12.14 -2.48 -9.19
N MET A 261 -11.11 -1.83 -9.74
CA MET A 261 -10.64 -2.00 -11.12
C MET A 261 -9.60 -3.12 -11.28
N VAL A 262 -8.54 -3.13 -10.46
CA VAL A 262 -7.35 -3.97 -10.72
C VAL A 262 -7.63 -5.47 -10.63
N TYR A 263 -8.54 -5.91 -9.75
CA TYR A 263 -8.90 -7.33 -9.68
C TYR A 263 -9.62 -7.79 -10.96
N LEU A 264 -10.51 -6.95 -11.50
CA LEU A 264 -11.19 -7.22 -12.77
C LEU A 264 -10.19 -7.29 -13.92
N LEU A 265 -9.25 -6.35 -13.98
CA LEU A 265 -8.21 -6.34 -14.99
C LEU A 265 -7.30 -7.57 -14.89
N ALA A 266 -6.84 -7.93 -13.68
CA ALA A 266 -6.01 -9.11 -13.46
C ALA A 266 -6.73 -10.40 -13.90
N LEU A 267 -7.98 -10.59 -13.47
CA LEU A 267 -8.80 -11.73 -13.86
C LEU A 267 -9.12 -11.76 -15.36
N SER A 268 -9.19 -10.58 -16.00
CA SER A 268 -9.39 -10.41 -17.45
C SER A 268 -8.09 -10.41 -18.27
N ARG A 269 -7.00 -10.92 -17.69
CA ARG A 269 -5.69 -11.07 -18.35
C ARG A 269 -5.09 -9.75 -18.84
N GLN A 270 -5.32 -8.66 -18.12
CA GLN A 270 -4.65 -7.38 -18.34
C GLN A 270 -3.54 -7.22 -17.31
N ARG A 271 -2.32 -6.98 -17.80
CA ARG A 271 -1.13 -6.90 -16.94
C ARG A 271 -1.04 -5.57 -16.19
N THR A 272 -1.44 -4.48 -16.80
CA THR A 272 -1.20 -3.13 -16.28
C THR A 272 -2.49 -2.33 -16.12
N ALA A 273 -2.56 -1.51 -15.07
CA ALA A 273 -3.76 -0.79 -14.68
C ALA A 273 -4.27 0.15 -15.78
N ASN A 274 -3.37 0.81 -16.52
CA ASN A 274 -3.72 1.74 -17.58
C ASN A 274 -4.40 1.08 -18.80
N GLN A 275 -4.35 -0.25 -18.93
CA GLN A 275 -5.07 -0.97 -19.98
C GLN A 275 -6.60 -0.88 -19.83
N PHE A 276 -7.13 -0.44 -18.68
CA PHE A 276 -8.56 -0.23 -18.50
C PHE A 276 -9.16 0.77 -19.50
N VAL A 277 -8.35 1.65 -20.08
CA VAL A 277 -8.76 2.56 -21.15
C VAL A 277 -9.36 1.84 -22.37
N ASN A 278 -8.98 0.58 -22.58
CA ASN A 278 -9.50 -0.26 -23.66
C ASN A 278 -10.89 -0.85 -23.35
N PHE A 279 -11.43 -0.60 -22.15
CA PHE A 279 -12.67 -1.19 -21.66
C PHE A 279 -13.61 -0.10 -21.14
N PRO A 280 -14.40 0.55 -22.03
CA PRO A 280 -15.35 1.59 -21.63
C PRO A 280 -16.30 1.15 -20.52
N ILE A 281 -16.73 -0.11 -20.56
CA ILE A 281 -17.60 -0.71 -19.52
C ILE A 281 -17.00 -0.68 -18.12
N ILE A 282 -15.66 -0.73 -17.98
CA ILE A 282 -15.00 -0.60 -16.69
C ILE A 282 -15.12 0.86 -16.20
N SER A 283 -14.98 1.85 -17.08
CA SER A 283 -15.18 3.26 -16.68
C SER A 283 -16.62 3.50 -16.23
N GLU A 284 -17.61 3.02 -16.98
CA GLU A 284 -19.03 3.13 -16.61
C GLU A 284 -19.33 2.47 -15.26
N TYR A 285 -18.75 1.29 -15.00
CA TYR A 285 -18.85 0.62 -13.71
C TYR A 285 -18.26 1.46 -12.57
N LEU A 286 -17.05 2.01 -12.75
CA LEU A 286 -16.39 2.82 -11.74
C LEU A 286 -17.15 4.12 -11.48
N ASP A 287 -17.71 4.75 -12.51
CA ASP A 287 -18.50 5.97 -12.38
C ASP A 287 -19.75 5.70 -11.52
N VAL A 288 -20.45 4.59 -11.78
CA VAL A 288 -21.66 4.25 -11.02
C VAL A 288 -21.33 3.81 -9.59
N LEU A 289 -20.23 3.07 -9.39
CA LEU A 289 -19.73 2.74 -8.04
C LEU A 289 -19.39 4.02 -7.26
N PHE A 290 -18.76 4.99 -7.93
CA PHE A 290 -18.44 6.28 -7.33
C PHE A 290 -19.71 7.02 -6.89
N GLU A 291 -20.69 7.19 -7.78
CA GLU A 291 -21.92 7.92 -7.47
C GLU A 291 -22.77 7.24 -6.38
N LYS A 292 -22.84 5.90 -6.38
CA LYS A 292 -23.77 5.17 -5.50
C LYS A 292 -23.24 4.87 -4.11
N ASP A 293 -21.94 4.63 -3.97
CA ASP A 293 -21.38 4.13 -2.71
C ASP A 293 -20.26 5.02 -2.18
N ILE A 294 -19.33 5.45 -3.03
CA ILE A 294 -18.13 6.16 -2.57
C ILE A 294 -18.43 7.63 -2.29
N LEU A 295 -19.06 8.35 -3.21
CA LEU A 295 -19.35 9.77 -3.04
C LEU A 295 -20.23 10.05 -1.81
N PRO A 296 -21.33 9.31 -1.56
CA PRO A 296 -22.11 9.49 -0.33
C PRO A 296 -21.26 9.32 0.94
N ALA A 297 -20.34 8.34 0.96
CA ALA A 297 -19.48 8.10 2.11
C ALA A 297 -18.50 9.25 2.34
N LEU A 298 -17.96 9.83 1.26
CA LEU A 298 -17.07 11.00 1.35
C LEU A 298 -17.82 12.22 1.89
N VAL A 299 -19.03 12.49 1.40
CA VAL A 299 -19.86 13.61 1.86
C VAL A 299 -20.28 13.43 3.32
N ALA A 300 -20.66 12.22 3.71
CA ALA A 300 -20.95 11.88 5.11
C ALA A 300 -19.72 12.00 6.03
N GLY A 301 -18.51 11.89 5.46
CA GLY A 301 -17.24 12.13 6.13
C GLY A 301 -16.70 13.56 5.99
N ASP A 302 -17.56 14.54 5.73
CA ASP A 302 -17.24 15.97 5.62
C ASP A 302 -16.26 16.36 4.51
N VAL A 303 -16.10 15.52 3.49
CA VAL A 303 -15.42 15.89 2.24
C VAL A 303 -16.41 16.60 1.33
N ALA A 304 -16.06 17.80 0.87
CA ALA A 304 -16.92 18.54 -0.05
C ALA A 304 -17.11 17.75 -1.35
N GLU A 305 -18.35 17.64 -1.84
CA GLU A 305 -18.66 16.90 -3.08
C GLU A 305 -17.81 17.38 -4.27
N THR A 306 -17.58 18.69 -4.39
CA THR A 306 -16.74 19.27 -5.45
C THR A 306 -15.29 18.81 -5.35
N GLU A 307 -14.77 18.64 -4.13
CA GLU A 307 -13.42 18.13 -3.89
C GLU A 307 -13.34 16.64 -4.26
N ALA A 308 -14.30 15.83 -3.81
CA ALA A 308 -14.39 14.42 -4.14
C ALA A 308 -14.45 14.17 -5.66
N ARG A 309 -15.32 14.91 -6.37
CA ARG A 309 -15.45 14.82 -7.83
C ARG A 309 -14.17 15.24 -8.56
N LYS A 310 -13.51 16.31 -8.10
CA LYS A 310 -12.23 16.75 -8.66
C LYS A 310 -11.15 15.68 -8.48
N PHE A 311 -11.05 15.11 -7.28
CA PHE A 311 -10.09 14.04 -6.99
C PHE A 311 -10.36 12.79 -7.82
N TYR A 312 -11.63 12.41 -7.99
CA TYR A 312 -12.03 11.29 -8.84
C TYR A 312 -11.63 11.49 -10.30
N ALA A 313 -11.90 12.68 -10.86
CA ALA A 313 -11.52 13.04 -12.22
C ALA A 313 -9.98 13.03 -12.41
N GLU A 314 -9.23 13.59 -11.46
CA GLU A 314 -7.76 13.55 -11.46
C GLU A 314 -7.24 12.11 -11.42
N TRP A 315 -7.82 11.28 -10.55
CA TRP A 315 -7.44 9.87 -10.43
C TRP A 315 -7.67 9.11 -11.75
N LEU A 316 -8.80 9.31 -12.41
CA LEU A 316 -9.09 8.67 -13.70
C LEU A 316 -8.08 9.08 -14.79
N VAL A 317 -7.68 10.35 -14.82
CA VAL A 317 -6.64 10.83 -15.76
C VAL A 317 -5.30 10.12 -15.49
N ARG A 318 -4.91 10.02 -14.21
CA ARG A 318 -3.66 9.35 -13.80
C ARG A 318 -3.67 7.87 -14.16
N MET A 319 -4.78 7.16 -13.93
CA MET A 319 -4.89 5.75 -14.33
C MET A 319 -4.85 5.56 -15.84
N LYS A 320 -5.37 6.51 -16.62
CA LYS A 320 -5.38 6.43 -18.10
C LYS A 320 -4.03 6.80 -18.72
N HIS A 321 -2.97 6.97 -17.93
CA HIS A 321 -1.66 7.36 -18.44
C HIS A 321 -1.16 6.32 -19.47
N PRO A 322 -0.97 6.68 -20.75
CA PRO A 322 -0.76 5.70 -21.83
C PRO A 322 0.56 4.95 -21.72
N HIS A 323 1.57 5.57 -21.08
CA HIS A 323 2.91 5.00 -20.94
C HIS A 323 3.27 4.57 -19.52
N PHE A 324 2.31 4.62 -18.58
CA PHE A 324 2.59 4.37 -17.16
C PHE A 324 1.41 3.67 -16.51
N GLY A 325 1.63 2.42 -16.13
CA GLY A 325 0.65 1.60 -15.43
C GLY A 325 1.36 0.70 -14.43
N LEU A 326 0.73 0.48 -13.29
CA LEU A 326 1.20 -0.50 -12.32
C LEU A 326 0.78 -1.91 -12.74
N ASP A 327 1.60 -2.91 -12.40
CA ASP A 327 1.26 -4.30 -12.61
C ASP A 327 0.06 -4.70 -11.73
N ASN A 328 -1.03 -5.15 -12.36
CA ASN A 328 -2.28 -5.48 -11.69
C ASN A 328 -2.13 -6.62 -10.69
N PHE A 329 -1.20 -7.55 -10.92
CA PHE A 329 -0.99 -8.68 -10.01
C PHE A 329 -0.18 -8.23 -8.79
N TRP A 330 0.83 -7.37 -8.97
CA TRP A 330 1.52 -6.73 -7.85
C TRP A 330 0.55 -5.88 -7.00
N VAL A 331 -0.28 -5.07 -7.66
CA VAL A 331 -1.27 -4.23 -6.97
C VAL A 331 -2.41 -5.05 -6.37
N SER A 332 -2.61 -6.31 -6.75
CA SER A 332 -3.67 -7.14 -6.18
C SER A 332 -3.27 -7.83 -4.87
N GLN A 333 -1.99 -7.83 -4.47
CA GLN A 333 -1.53 -8.50 -3.23
C GLN A 333 -2.15 -7.89 -1.96
N ASN A 334 -2.28 -8.69 -0.89
CA ASN A 334 -2.98 -8.33 0.35
C ASN A 334 -4.45 -7.94 0.10
N ALA A 335 -5.16 -8.71 -0.74
CA ALA A 335 -6.46 -8.30 -1.26
C ALA A 335 -7.52 -8.09 -0.18
N LEU A 336 -7.61 -8.95 0.83
CA LEU A 336 -8.63 -8.82 1.88
C LEU A 336 -8.42 -7.55 2.73
N LEU A 337 -7.17 -7.26 3.11
CA LEU A 337 -6.81 -6.01 3.79
C LEU A 337 -7.24 -4.80 2.95
N ARG A 338 -7.01 -4.83 1.63
CA ARG A 338 -7.39 -3.74 0.72
C ARG A 338 -8.89 -3.60 0.57
N VAL A 339 -9.64 -4.69 0.49
CA VAL A 339 -11.12 -4.66 0.49
C VAL A 339 -11.60 -3.97 1.76
N TYR A 340 -11.06 -4.35 2.92
CA TYR A 340 -11.43 -3.77 4.20
C TYR A 340 -11.15 -2.27 4.28
N VAL A 341 -9.89 -1.85 4.10
CA VAL A 341 -9.50 -0.44 4.35
C VAL A 341 -9.89 0.52 3.22
N ARG A 342 -10.42 0.02 2.09
CA ARG A 342 -10.73 0.84 0.90
C ARG A 342 -12.20 0.78 0.51
N LEU A 343 -12.74 -0.42 0.29
CA LEU A 343 -14.12 -0.61 -0.18
C LEU A 343 -15.11 -0.60 0.99
N LEU A 344 -14.91 -1.49 1.96
CA LEU A 344 -15.83 -1.62 3.10
C LEU A 344 -15.82 -0.41 4.03
N ASN A 345 -14.75 0.40 4.02
CA ASN A 345 -14.76 1.67 4.73
C ASN A 345 -15.90 2.60 4.27
N SER A 346 -16.16 2.66 2.95
CA SER A 346 -17.27 3.47 2.41
C SER A 346 -18.63 2.90 2.84
N VAL A 347 -18.78 1.57 2.81
CA VAL A 347 -19.98 0.88 3.30
C VAL A 347 -20.24 1.20 4.77
N ASN A 348 -19.23 1.09 5.62
CA ASN A 348 -19.33 1.35 7.05
C ASN A 348 -19.74 2.80 7.33
N ILE A 349 -19.14 3.77 6.63
CA ILE A 349 -19.48 5.19 6.77
C ILE A 349 -20.93 5.44 6.36
N ASN A 350 -21.37 4.90 5.23
CA ASN A 350 -22.75 5.08 4.77
C ASN A 350 -23.76 4.46 5.73
N ILE A 351 -23.56 3.22 6.19
CA ILE A 351 -24.46 2.56 7.16
C ILE A 351 -24.55 3.38 8.46
N ALA A 352 -23.43 3.96 8.91
CA ALA A 352 -23.41 4.78 10.12
C ALA A 352 -24.18 6.11 9.99
N ASN A 353 -24.29 6.65 8.76
CA ASN A 353 -24.86 7.98 8.51
C ASN A 353 -26.22 7.95 7.80
N ASP A 354 -26.59 6.85 7.17
CA ASP A 354 -27.86 6.64 6.48
C ASP A 354 -28.40 5.23 6.76
N LYS A 355 -29.47 5.17 7.57
CA LYS A 355 -30.14 3.91 7.93
C LYS A 355 -30.86 3.23 6.76
N THR A 356 -31.06 3.95 5.66
CA THR A 356 -31.71 3.44 4.44
C THR A 356 -30.70 3.00 3.39
N TYR A 357 -29.41 3.20 3.64
CA TYR A 357 -28.35 2.78 2.73
C TYR A 357 -28.24 1.26 2.67
N TYR A 358 -28.20 0.75 1.45
CA TYR A 358 -27.79 -0.60 1.12
C TYR A 358 -26.66 -0.53 0.10
N PRO A 359 -25.56 -1.27 0.31
CA PRO A 359 -24.47 -1.34 -0.66
C PRO A 359 -24.99 -1.65 -2.06
N SER A 360 -24.52 -0.91 -3.06
CA SER A 360 -24.96 -1.17 -4.42
C SER A 360 -24.41 -2.51 -4.92
N LYS A 361 -25.09 -3.08 -5.92
CA LYS A 361 -24.58 -4.26 -6.64
C LYS A 361 -23.18 -4.07 -7.23
N PHE A 362 -22.74 -2.83 -7.43
CA PHE A 362 -21.40 -2.52 -7.94
C PHE A 362 -20.35 -2.65 -6.82
N MET A 363 -20.67 -2.23 -5.60
CA MET A 363 -19.82 -2.46 -4.43
C MET A 363 -19.71 -3.96 -4.11
N ALA A 364 -20.83 -4.69 -4.21
CA ALA A 364 -20.84 -6.15 -4.07
C ALA A 364 -19.98 -6.82 -5.17
N PHE A 365 -20.10 -6.36 -6.42
CA PHE A 365 -19.29 -6.86 -7.53
C PHE A 365 -17.79 -6.60 -7.36
N ALA A 366 -17.39 -5.41 -6.88
CA ALA A 366 -16.00 -5.08 -6.57
C ALA A 366 -15.40 -6.08 -5.57
N THR A 367 -16.16 -6.38 -4.52
CA THR A 367 -15.76 -7.32 -3.47
C THR A 367 -15.73 -8.76 -3.98
N ALA A 368 -16.73 -9.16 -4.77
CA ALA A 368 -16.76 -10.47 -5.41
C ALA A 368 -15.55 -10.69 -6.34
N ALA A 369 -15.12 -9.68 -7.08
CA ALA A 369 -13.92 -9.75 -7.93
C ALA A 369 -12.64 -9.97 -7.10
N ALA A 370 -12.51 -9.30 -5.96
CA ALA A 370 -11.39 -9.52 -5.04
C ALA A 370 -11.39 -10.93 -4.43
N LEU A 371 -12.56 -11.43 -4.01
CA LEU A 371 -12.69 -12.80 -3.49
C LEU A 371 -12.44 -13.84 -4.58
N ARG A 372 -12.88 -13.60 -5.81
CA ARG A 372 -12.58 -14.43 -6.98
C ARG A 372 -11.08 -14.47 -7.28
N TYR A 373 -10.38 -13.35 -7.10
CA TYR A 373 -8.93 -13.29 -7.20
C TYR A 373 -8.24 -14.14 -6.12
N LEU A 374 -8.78 -14.13 -4.90
CA LEU A 374 -8.30 -14.94 -3.76
C LEU A 374 -8.75 -16.40 -3.77
N THR A 375 -9.54 -16.84 -4.76
CA THR A 375 -10.01 -18.23 -4.84
C THR A 375 -8.97 -19.08 -5.58
N PRO A 376 -8.34 -20.08 -4.92
CA PRO A 376 -7.40 -20.95 -5.60
C PRO A 376 -8.04 -21.72 -6.75
N TRP A 377 -7.25 -22.11 -7.74
CA TRP A 377 -7.65 -22.99 -8.83
C TRP A 377 -7.24 -24.45 -8.60
N GLN A 378 -6.23 -24.69 -7.76
CA GLN A 378 -5.73 -26.02 -7.44
C GLN A 378 -5.58 -26.18 -5.93
N ALA A 379 -5.71 -27.42 -5.48
CA ALA A 379 -5.84 -27.74 -4.07
C ALA A 379 -4.65 -27.31 -3.20
N ASP A 380 -3.45 -27.18 -3.76
CA ASP A 380 -2.28 -26.69 -3.05
C ASP A 380 -1.17 -26.42 -4.08
N SER A 381 -0.89 -25.16 -4.39
CA SER A 381 0.39 -24.82 -5.01
C SER A 381 1.44 -24.69 -3.92
N LYS A 382 1.98 -25.83 -3.46
CA LYS A 382 3.13 -25.84 -2.56
C LYS A 382 4.33 -25.19 -3.23
N ARG A 383 4.52 -23.91 -2.96
CA ARG A 383 5.86 -23.39 -2.71
C ARG A 383 6.20 -23.73 -1.26
N ASP A 384 7.46 -23.59 -0.87
CA ASP A 384 7.92 -23.76 0.52
C ASP A 384 7.23 -22.80 1.53
N ASN A 385 6.28 -21.98 1.08
CA ASN A 385 5.48 -21.05 1.86
C ASN A 385 3.98 -21.45 1.86
N PRO A 386 3.37 -21.76 3.02
CA PRO A 386 1.97 -22.20 3.14
C PRO A 386 0.91 -21.12 2.87
N THR A 387 1.33 -19.89 2.58
CA THR A 387 0.44 -18.74 2.32
C THR A 387 0.32 -18.37 0.84
N ILE A 388 1.10 -19.01 -0.04
CA ILE A 388 1.07 -18.74 -1.48
C ILE A 388 0.17 -19.75 -2.20
N PHE A 389 -0.79 -19.23 -2.96
CA PHE A 389 -1.78 -20.01 -3.74
C PHE A 389 -1.70 -19.70 -5.22
N VAL A 390 -2.20 -20.61 -6.06
CA VAL A 390 -2.33 -20.41 -7.51
C VAL A 390 -3.79 -20.18 -7.85
N GLY A 391 -4.06 -19.02 -8.42
CA GLY A 391 -5.35 -18.66 -9.00
C GLY A 391 -5.38 -18.88 -10.51
N GLN A 392 -6.57 -18.73 -11.08
CA GLN A 392 -6.82 -18.85 -12.52
C GLN A 392 -7.59 -17.62 -13.00
N MET A 393 -7.03 -16.94 -14.00
CA MET A 393 -7.66 -15.87 -14.77
C MET A 393 -8.77 -16.46 -15.64
N ASP A 394 -9.77 -15.65 -15.94
CA ASP A 394 -10.93 -16.09 -16.70
C ASP A 394 -10.56 -16.45 -18.15
N LEU A 395 -11.38 -17.34 -18.74
CA LEU A 395 -11.21 -17.76 -20.12
C LEU A 395 -11.60 -16.63 -21.07
N ILE A 396 -10.81 -16.47 -22.13
CA ILE A 396 -11.19 -15.59 -23.23
C ILE A 396 -12.29 -16.27 -24.03
N LYS A 397 -13.50 -15.69 -24.03
CA LYS A 397 -14.52 -16.00 -25.04
C LYS A 397 -14.22 -15.16 -26.29
N ASN A 398 -14.44 -15.73 -27.48
CA ASN A 398 -14.13 -15.12 -28.78
C ASN A 398 -14.44 -13.60 -28.81
N GLY A 399 -13.44 -12.78 -29.10
CA GLY A 399 -13.57 -11.32 -29.25
C GLY A 399 -12.89 -10.45 -28.19
N ALA A 400 -12.24 -11.01 -27.16
CA ALA A 400 -11.44 -10.19 -26.23
C ALA A 400 -10.15 -9.66 -26.91
N PRO A 401 -9.61 -8.50 -26.48
CA PRO A 401 -8.42 -7.92 -27.08
C PRO A 401 -7.24 -8.89 -27.09
N ILE A 402 -6.40 -8.75 -28.12
CA ILE A 402 -5.19 -9.55 -28.36
C ILE A 402 -4.23 -9.32 -27.18
N PHE A 403 -4.27 -10.17 -26.18
CA PHE A 403 -3.18 -10.31 -25.21
C PHE A 403 -2.04 -11.06 -25.90
N SER A 404 -0.80 -10.85 -25.44
CA SER A 404 0.33 -11.52 -26.05
C SER A 404 0.28 -13.01 -25.70
N LEU A 405 -0.18 -13.85 -26.64
CA LEU A 405 -0.12 -15.31 -26.55
C LEU A 405 1.32 -15.85 -26.44
N THR A 406 2.31 -14.99 -26.67
CA THR A 406 3.73 -15.27 -26.53
C THR A 406 4.31 -14.83 -25.18
N GLU A 407 3.53 -14.18 -24.32
CA GLU A 407 4.04 -13.67 -23.05
C GLU A 407 4.41 -14.85 -22.14
N LYS A 408 5.69 -14.83 -21.73
CA LYS A 408 6.27 -15.80 -20.82
C LYS A 408 5.86 -15.48 -19.38
N THR A 409 5.94 -16.47 -18.51
CA THR A 409 5.80 -16.27 -17.07
C THR A 409 6.72 -15.13 -16.61
N TRP A 410 6.17 -14.16 -15.88
CA TRP A 410 6.95 -13.07 -15.28
C TRP A 410 6.76 -13.04 -13.77
N SER A 411 7.76 -12.51 -13.07
CA SER A 411 7.68 -12.21 -11.64
C SER A 411 7.25 -10.77 -11.43
N TYR A 412 6.29 -10.53 -10.55
CA TYR A 412 5.77 -9.18 -10.24
C TYR A 412 5.90 -8.77 -8.78
N ASP A 413 6.36 -9.66 -7.91
CA ASP A 413 6.70 -9.36 -6.51
C ASP A 413 7.92 -10.21 -6.08
N THR A 414 8.23 -10.28 -4.78
CA THR A 414 9.26 -11.16 -4.18
C THR A 414 8.98 -12.65 -4.41
N GLY A 415 9.07 -13.09 -5.65
CA GLY A 415 8.94 -14.47 -6.11
C GLY A 415 7.62 -14.81 -6.79
N LEU A 416 6.53 -14.06 -6.59
CA LEU A 416 5.23 -14.37 -7.19
C LEU A 416 5.25 -14.21 -8.71
N THR A 417 4.56 -15.11 -9.42
CA THR A 417 4.56 -15.17 -10.87
C THR A 417 3.15 -15.21 -11.48
N ALA A 418 3.03 -14.71 -12.71
CA ALA A 418 1.83 -14.84 -13.53
C ALA A 418 2.20 -15.16 -14.98
N ASN A 419 1.23 -15.69 -15.71
CA ASN A 419 1.36 -16.01 -17.12
C ASN A 419 0.00 -15.80 -17.81
N LEU A 420 -0.10 -14.77 -18.66
CA LEU A 420 -1.34 -14.41 -19.36
C LEU A 420 -1.77 -15.48 -20.36
N SER A 421 -0.83 -16.22 -20.95
CA SER A 421 -1.10 -17.26 -21.94
C SER A 421 -1.82 -18.46 -21.30
N THR A 422 -1.30 -18.96 -20.18
CA THR A 422 -1.93 -20.04 -19.41
C THR A 422 -3.08 -19.55 -18.53
N GLY A 423 -3.10 -18.25 -18.20
CA GLY A 423 -4.04 -17.65 -17.26
C GLY A 423 -3.75 -17.99 -15.80
N LYS A 424 -2.58 -18.52 -15.45
CA LYS A 424 -2.22 -18.82 -14.06
C LYS A 424 -1.52 -17.64 -13.40
N TYR A 425 -1.79 -17.42 -12.11
CA TYR A 425 -1.07 -16.46 -11.28
C TYR A 425 -0.93 -16.95 -9.85
N GLU A 426 0.03 -16.40 -9.11
CA GLU A 426 0.27 -16.73 -7.70
C GLU A 426 -0.04 -15.55 -6.78
N PHE A 427 -0.69 -15.79 -5.67
CA PHE A 427 -0.99 -14.72 -4.73
C PHE A 427 -0.70 -15.16 -3.30
N ASP A 428 -0.29 -14.20 -2.48
CA ASP A 428 -0.12 -14.39 -1.04
C ASP A 428 -1.38 -13.90 -0.33
N ASP A 429 -2.01 -14.81 0.41
CA ASP A 429 -3.21 -14.55 1.21
C ASP A 429 -2.90 -14.03 2.61
N GLY A 430 -1.62 -14.02 3.01
CA GLY A 430 -1.24 -13.76 4.40
C GLY A 430 -1.91 -14.78 5.33
N GLU A 431 -2.34 -14.34 6.52
CA GLU A 431 -3.22 -15.04 7.49
C GLU A 431 -3.15 -16.58 7.52
N ASN A 432 -1.94 -17.14 7.48
CA ASN A 432 -1.67 -18.57 7.31
C ASN A 432 -2.37 -19.22 6.10
N GLY A 433 -2.99 -18.49 5.17
CA GLY A 433 -3.77 -18.97 4.03
C GLY A 433 -5.22 -19.36 4.35
N ARG A 434 -5.78 -18.84 5.46
CA ARG A 434 -7.12 -19.24 5.94
C ARG A 434 -8.22 -18.92 4.92
N VAL A 435 -8.22 -17.70 4.37
CA VAL A 435 -9.29 -17.20 3.50
C VAL A 435 -9.30 -17.98 2.20
N SER A 436 -8.14 -18.18 1.58
CA SER A 436 -7.98 -18.95 0.34
C SER A 436 -8.45 -20.39 0.50
N ARG A 437 -8.14 -21.04 1.62
CA ARG A 437 -8.61 -22.41 1.89
C ARG A 437 -10.12 -22.49 2.09
N LEU A 438 -10.73 -21.49 2.72
CA LEU A 438 -12.20 -21.42 2.85
C LEU A 438 -12.87 -21.24 1.49
N LEU A 439 -12.39 -20.28 0.70
CA LEU A 439 -12.88 -20.02 -0.65
C LEU A 439 -12.68 -21.23 -1.58
N TRP A 440 -11.53 -21.91 -1.49
CA TRP A 440 -11.27 -23.13 -2.24
C TRP A 440 -12.30 -24.21 -1.94
N ARG A 441 -12.51 -24.54 -0.66
CA ARG A 441 -13.48 -25.58 -0.24
C ARG A 441 -14.88 -25.27 -0.76
N ALA A 442 -15.31 -24.02 -0.64
CA ALA A 442 -16.60 -23.58 -1.15
C ALA A 442 -16.69 -23.71 -2.67
N SER A 443 -15.63 -23.33 -3.40
CA SER A 443 -15.59 -23.45 -4.87
C SER A 443 -15.68 -24.91 -5.33
N GLN A 444 -15.10 -25.85 -4.59
CA GLN A 444 -15.17 -27.28 -4.94
C GLN A 444 -16.57 -27.83 -4.79
N GLN A 445 -17.28 -27.46 -3.72
CA GLN A 445 -18.69 -27.84 -3.52
C GLN A 445 -19.55 -27.38 -4.72
N VAL A 446 -19.32 -26.17 -5.23
CA VAL A 446 -20.01 -25.65 -6.43
C VAL A 446 -19.68 -26.43 -7.69
N LEU A 447 -18.39 -26.68 -7.92
CA LEU A 447 -17.94 -27.38 -9.12
C LEU A 447 -18.38 -28.85 -9.14
N GLU A 448 -18.43 -29.51 -7.99
CA GLU A 448 -18.92 -30.88 -7.86
C GLU A 448 -20.43 -30.96 -8.11
N ALA A 449 -21.21 -30.04 -7.52
CA ALA A 449 -22.65 -30.05 -7.70
C ALA A 449 -23.07 -29.63 -9.12
N SER A 450 -22.37 -28.70 -9.76
CA SER A 450 -22.64 -28.31 -11.16
C SER A 450 -22.38 -29.46 -12.16
N LYS A 451 -21.38 -30.31 -11.93
CA LYS A 451 -21.16 -31.53 -12.72
C LYS A 451 -22.29 -32.56 -12.57
N SER A 452 -22.98 -32.58 -11.43
CA SER A 452 -24.13 -33.47 -11.19
C SER A 452 -25.41 -33.04 -11.93
N SER A 453 -25.44 -31.80 -12.45
CA SER A 453 -26.62 -31.19 -13.09
C SER A 453 -26.60 -31.19 -14.62
N SER A 454 -25.48 -31.56 -15.27
CA SER A 454 -25.39 -31.67 -16.72
C SER A 454 -26.08 -32.96 -17.24
N TYR A 455 -26.81 -32.84 -18.35
CA TYR A 455 -27.71 -33.84 -18.96
C TYR A 455 -27.13 -35.25 -19.28
N ASP A 456 -25.85 -35.51 -19.04
CA ASP A 456 -25.17 -36.76 -19.41
C ASP A 456 -25.02 -37.79 -18.27
N PHE A 457 -25.51 -37.49 -17.05
CA PHE A 457 -25.54 -38.46 -15.95
C PHE A 457 -26.99 -38.77 -15.54
N PRO A 458 -27.34 -40.05 -15.27
CA PRO A 458 -28.62 -40.37 -14.64
C PRO A 458 -28.69 -39.56 -13.35
N LYS A 459 -29.75 -38.76 -13.16
CA LYS A 459 -29.99 -37.98 -11.94
C LYS A 459 -29.80 -38.87 -10.73
N SER A 460 -28.63 -38.77 -10.10
CA SER A 460 -28.34 -39.42 -8.83
C SER A 460 -29.29 -38.82 -7.80
N SER A 461 -29.89 -39.67 -6.96
CA SER A 461 -30.70 -39.24 -5.80
C SER A 461 -29.89 -38.46 -4.75
N ARG A 462 -28.60 -38.19 -5.01
CA ARG A 462 -27.68 -37.37 -4.21
C ARG A 462 -27.21 -36.07 -4.90
N ALA A 463 -27.83 -35.67 -6.02
CA ALA A 463 -27.50 -34.38 -6.65
C ALA A 463 -28.07 -33.24 -5.80
N GLU A 464 -27.19 -32.40 -5.22
CA GLU A 464 -27.60 -31.20 -4.48
C GLU A 464 -28.26 -30.19 -5.42
N SER A 465 -29.32 -29.54 -4.93
CA SER A 465 -30.05 -28.53 -5.70
C SER A 465 -29.19 -27.27 -5.92
N SER A 466 -29.39 -26.56 -7.04
CA SER A 466 -28.69 -25.29 -7.31
C SER A 466 -28.82 -24.23 -6.19
N SER A 467 -29.89 -24.32 -5.39
CA SER A 467 -30.12 -23.52 -4.17
C SER A 467 -29.20 -23.88 -3.01
N GLU A 468 -28.89 -25.16 -2.80
CA GLU A 468 -27.95 -25.63 -1.76
C GLU A 468 -26.50 -25.31 -2.11
N VAL A 469 -26.18 -25.32 -3.41
CA VAL A 469 -24.87 -24.88 -3.91
C VAL A 469 -24.65 -23.38 -3.72
N SER A 470 -25.69 -22.60 -4.03
CA SER A 470 -25.67 -21.15 -3.84
C SER A 470 -25.60 -20.77 -2.36
N SER A 471 -26.22 -21.56 -1.48
CA SER A 471 -26.10 -21.35 -0.02
C SER A 471 -24.69 -21.70 0.49
N GLY A 472 -24.05 -22.75 -0.04
CA GLY A 472 -22.66 -23.08 0.30
C GLY A 472 -21.65 -21.96 -0.03
N VAL A 473 -21.79 -21.32 -1.21
CA VAL A 473 -21.00 -20.13 -1.58
C VAL A 473 -21.30 -18.96 -0.66
N GLY A 474 -22.59 -18.70 -0.43
CA GLY A 474 -23.03 -17.62 0.46
C GLY A 474 -22.44 -17.77 1.87
N VAL A 475 -22.46 -18.98 2.44
CA VAL A 475 -21.88 -19.28 3.76
C VAL A 475 -20.38 -19.03 3.78
N ALA A 476 -19.64 -19.42 2.74
CA ALA A 476 -18.20 -19.21 2.68
C ALA A 476 -17.83 -17.73 2.55
N VAL A 477 -18.53 -16.99 1.68
CA VAL A 477 -18.37 -15.54 1.54
C VAL A 477 -18.69 -14.84 2.86
N ALA A 478 -19.82 -15.16 3.49
CA ALA A 478 -20.20 -14.63 4.79
C ALA A 478 -19.18 -14.99 5.89
N SER A 479 -18.61 -16.19 5.87
CA SER A 479 -17.57 -16.62 6.81
C SER A 479 -16.25 -15.86 6.63
N VAL A 480 -15.89 -15.52 5.39
CA VAL A 480 -14.72 -14.69 5.10
C VAL A 480 -15.00 -13.24 5.52
N LEU A 481 -16.12 -12.67 5.11
CA LEU A 481 -16.46 -11.27 5.41
C LEU A 481 -16.68 -11.04 6.90
N SER A 482 -17.28 -11.97 7.64
CA SER A 482 -17.42 -11.89 9.11
C SER A 482 -16.10 -11.93 9.87
N SER A 483 -15.00 -12.38 9.24
CA SER A 483 -13.66 -12.25 9.83
C SER A 483 -13.07 -10.85 9.68
N VAL A 484 -13.64 -10.03 8.79
CA VAL A 484 -13.25 -8.65 8.59
C VAL A 484 -13.86 -7.79 9.69
N LYS A 485 -13.02 -7.03 10.39
CA LYS A 485 -13.45 -6.13 11.46
C LYS A 485 -14.52 -5.16 10.94
N GLY A 486 -15.62 -5.03 11.68
CA GLY A 486 -16.71 -4.10 11.36
C GLY A 486 -17.75 -4.63 10.38
N PHE A 487 -17.58 -5.84 9.84
CA PHE A 487 -18.62 -6.50 9.05
C PHE A 487 -19.58 -7.28 9.97
N ASP A 488 -20.84 -6.85 10.06
CA ASP A 488 -21.81 -7.38 11.00
C ASP A 488 -23.05 -7.96 10.30
N LEU A 489 -23.11 -9.28 10.19
CA LEU A 489 -24.23 -9.99 9.56
C LEU A 489 -25.59 -9.80 10.28
N THR A 490 -25.62 -9.23 11.49
CA THR A 490 -26.88 -8.89 12.17
C THR A 490 -27.52 -7.60 11.65
N ASN A 491 -26.78 -6.82 10.87
CA ASN A 491 -27.30 -5.63 10.19
C ASN A 491 -27.82 -6.00 8.80
N ASP A 492 -29.05 -5.59 8.49
CA ASP A 492 -29.71 -5.90 7.20
C ASP A 492 -28.93 -5.40 5.98
N ALA A 493 -28.21 -4.28 6.08
CA ALA A 493 -27.39 -3.77 4.98
C ALA A 493 -26.17 -4.67 4.69
N PHE A 494 -25.54 -5.23 5.72
CA PHE A 494 -24.45 -6.21 5.55
C PHE A 494 -24.98 -7.58 5.13
N ALA A 495 -26.16 -7.99 5.59
CA ALA A 495 -26.79 -9.24 5.15
C ALA A 495 -27.26 -9.18 3.69
N SER A 496 -27.66 -8.00 3.21
CA SER A 496 -28.04 -7.77 1.81
C SER A 496 -26.83 -7.65 0.86
N PHE A 497 -25.66 -7.32 1.38
CA PHE A 497 -24.40 -7.19 0.64
C PHE A 497 -23.78 -8.55 0.36
#